data_AF-A0AAQ0AZG9-F1
#
_entry.id   AF-A0AAQ0AZG9-F1
#
_cell.length_a   1.000
_cell.length_b   1.000
_cell.length_c   1.000
_cell.angle_alpha   90.00
_cell.angle_beta   90.00
_cell.angle_gamma   90.00
#
_symmetry.space_group_name_H-M   'P 1'
#
loop_
_entity.id
_entity.type
_entity.pdbx_description
1 polymer ?
#
loop_
_entity_poly.entity_id
_entity_poly.type
_entity_poly.pdbx_seq_one_letter_code
_entity_poly.pdbx_strand_id
1 'polypeptide(L)'
;MNYILDKSNKQVVWINADSNQLTGAEAWINFKSDQHEIVYSLHYNPQVGELFLAEIKDGIAQDFESRKVYNKVSKEERILQSWEDQINPETETDLEPLKNEDGSLLPFQIYTETDGWIIDLIQKKDSLIKLVDSICESKIIAGFVSNALDTPHFYNSDRDDQLNLVGLVSLNASVSCKCTNENGIKDYRNHTANQIKQVLSDGAIRKTLLLQKAASLEVLLQSIETVDELDKVNIASGWD
;
A
#
# COMPACT_ATOMS: atom_id res chain seq x y z
N MET A 1 -6.69 -46.48 7.56
CA MET A 1 -7.01 -46.84 8.96
C MET A 1 -8.43 -46.37 9.25
N ASN A 2 -9.11 -47.03 10.18
CA ASN A 2 -10.43 -46.66 10.66
C ASN A 2 -10.29 -45.99 12.03
N TYR A 3 -10.71 -44.74 12.13
CA TYR A 3 -10.71 -43.94 13.34
C TYR A 3 -12.09 -43.99 13.97
N ILE A 4 -12.15 -44.31 15.26
CA ILE A 4 -13.40 -44.28 16.02
C ILE A 4 -13.39 -42.95 16.76
N LEU A 5 -14.39 -42.12 16.48
CA LEU A 5 -14.52 -40.81 17.09
C LEU A 5 -15.69 -40.80 18.07
N ASP A 6 -15.52 -40.08 19.18
CA ASP A 6 -16.65 -39.70 20.03
C ASP A 6 -17.49 -38.65 19.29
N LYS A 7 -18.78 -38.92 19.09
CA LYS A 7 -19.68 -38.04 18.35
C LYS A 7 -19.88 -36.67 18.98
N SER A 8 -19.68 -36.55 20.29
CA SER A 8 -19.92 -35.31 21.04
C SER A 8 -18.82 -34.26 20.84
N ASN A 9 -17.58 -34.70 20.61
CA ASN A 9 -16.42 -33.82 20.58
C ASN A 9 -15.39 -34.13 19.48
N LYS A 10 -15.65 -35.15 18.65
CA LYS A 10 -14.76 -35.60 17.55
C LYS A 10 -13.38 -36.06 18.01
N GLN A 11 -13.20 -36.39 19.28
CA GLN A 11 -11.96 -36.94 19.79
C GLN A 11 -11.78 -38.38 19.30
N VAL A 12 -10.56 -38.74 18.90
CA VAL A 12 -10.20 -40.11 18.53
C VAL A 12 -10.17 -40.97 19.79
N VAL A 13 -11.12 -41.89 19.94
CA VAL A 13 -11.18 -42.82 21.09
C VAL A 13 -10.53 -44.16 20.79
N TRP A 14 -10.42 -44.54 19.51
CA TRP A 14 -9.75 -45.76 19.08
C TRP A 14 -9.27 -45.65 17.62
N ILE A 15 -8.22 -46.38 17.28
CA ILE A 15 -7.70 -46.50 15.91
C ILE A 15 -7.60 -47.97 15.56
N ASN A 16 -8.21 -48.36 14.45
CA ASN A 16 -8.07 -49.69 13.86
C ASN A 16 -7.23 -49.58 12.57
N ALA A 17 -6.10 -50.26 12.55
CA ALA A 17 -5.12 -50.18 11.47
C ALA A 17 -5.53 -50.93 10.19
N ASP A 18 -6.69 -51.59 10.14
CA ASP A 18 -7.18 -52.26 8.93
C ASP A 18 -7.26 -51.28 7.74
N SER A 19 -6.83 -51.77 6.59
CA SER A 19 -6.82 -51.02 5.34
C SER A 19 -8.19 -50.96 4.67
N ASN A 20 -9.14 -51.82 5.03
CA ASN A 20 -10.51 -51.79 4.52
C ASN A 20 -11.35 -50.82 5.34
N GLN A 21 -12.43 -50.31 4.73
CA GLN A 21 -13.45 -49.57 5.48
C GLN A 21 -14.25 -50.55 6.34
N LEU A 22 -14.27 -50.31 7.64
CA LEU A 22 -14.96 -51.15 8.62
C LEU A 22 -16.18 -50.43 9.18
N THR A 23 -17.15 -51.22 9.68
CA THR A 23 -18.36 -50.68 10.32
C THR A 23 -18.67 -51.39 11.62
N GLY A 24 -19.39 -50.72 12.51
CA GLY A 24 -19.91 -51.33 13.73
C GLY A 24 -18.84 -51.98 14.62
N ALA A 25 -19.18 -53.15 15.16
CA ALA A 25 -18.32 -53.91 16.06
C ALA A 25 -17.06 -54.49 15.38
N GLU A 26 -17.04 -54.58 14.04
CA GLU A 26 -15.86 -55.02 13.27
C GLU A 26 -14.73 -53.99 13.37
N ALA A 27 -15.07 -52.70 13.42
CA ALA A 27 -14.09 -51.63 13.60
C ALA A 27 -13.55 -51.60 15.05
N TRP A 28 -14.42 -51.82 16.04
CA TRP A 28 -14.04 -51.86 17.46
C TRP A 28 -15.07 -52.63 18.29
N ILE A 29 -14.63 -53.59 19.09
CA ILE A 29 -15.54 -54.47 19.87
C ILE A 29 -16.43 -53.68 20.85
N ASN A 30 -15.98 -52.53 21.33
CA ASN A 30 -16.73 -51.64 22.22
C ASN A 30 -17.46 -50.52 21.47
N PHE A 31 -17.60 -50.63 20.15
CA PHE A 31 -18.33 -49.67 19.33
C PHE A 31 -19.79 -49.57 19.78
N LYS A 32 -20.27 -48.33 19.85
CA LYS A 32 -21.61 -47.98 20.30
C LYS A 32 -22.12 -46.95 19.30
N SER A 33 -23.05 -47.34 18.45
CA SER A 33 -23.49 -46.50 17.33
C SER A 33 -24.15 -45.19 17.76
N ASP A 34 -24.65 -45.11 18.99
CA ASP A 34 -25.19 -43.90 19.62
C ASP A 34 -24.10 -42.92 20.09
N GLN A 35 -22.91 -43.42 20.45
CA GLN A 35 -21.82 -42.62 21.02
C GLN A 35 -20.68 -42.37 20.02
N HIS A 36 -20.48 -43.28 19.08
CA HIS A 36 -19.30 -43.32 18.23
C HIS A 36 -19.68 -43.26 16.75
N GLU A 37 -18.78 -42.70 15.96
CA GLU A 37 -18.75 -42.79 14.50
C GLU A 37 -17.41 -43.39 14.04
N ILE A 38 -17.39 -43.95 12.84
CA ILE A 38 -16.19 -44.52 12.24
C ILE A 38 -15.85 -43.68 11.02
N VAL A 39 -14.59 -43.26 10.94
CA VAL A 39 -14.05 -42.50 9.82
C VAL A 39 -12.88 -43.25 9.22
N TYR A 40 -12.93 -43.51 7.93
CA TYR A 40 -11.81 -44.07 7.19
C TYR A 40 -10.88 -42.97 6.69
N SER A 41 -9.57 -43.15 6.89
CA SER A 41 -8.55 -42.23 6.37
C SER A 41 -7.35 -42.98 5.82
N LEU A 42 -6.82 -42.48 4.71
CA LEU A 42 -5.59 -42.96 4.06
C LEU A 42 -4.37 -42.09 4.38
N HIS A 43 -4.57 -40.77 4.46
CA HIS A 43 -3.47 -39.78 4.47
C HIS A 43 -3.48 -38.86 5.71
N TYR A 44 -4.47 -39.02 6.59
CA TYR A 44 -4.59 -38.29 7.84
C TYR A 44 -4.49 -39.25 9.04
N ASN A 45 -3.56 -38.97 9.97
CA ASN A 45 -3.21 -39.89 11.06
C ASN A 45 -3.13 -39.24 12.45
N PRO A 46 -4.25 -38.73 12.99
CA PRO A 46 -4.32 -38.25 14.37
C PRO A 46 -4.17 -39.42 15.36
N GLN A 47 -3.70 -39.12 16.56
CA GLN A 47 -3.49 -40.08 17.65
C GLN A 47 -4.72 -40.20 18.55
N VAL A 48 -4.80 -41.30 19.30
CA VAL A 48 -5.84 -41.47 20.33
C VAL A 48 -5.74 -40.33 21.34
N GLY A 49 -6.88 -39.69 21.62
CA GLY A 49 -6.97 -38.50 22.47
C GLY A 49 -6.87 -37.17 21.71
N GLU A 50 -6.44 -37.15 20.47
CA GLU A 50 -6.44 -35.94 19.63
C GLU A 50 -7.82 -35.68 19.03
N LEU A 51 -8.06 -34.42 18.63
CA LEU A 51 -9.24 -34.05 17.86
C LEU A 51 -9.06 -34.49 16.40
N PHE A 52 -10.10 -35.05 15.81
CA PHE A 52 -10.11 -35.35 14.39
C PHE A 52 -10.52 -34.11 13.60
N LEU A 53 -9.53 -33.44 13.00
CA LEU A 53 -9.72 -32.12 12.37
C LEU A 53 -10.11 -32.19 10.89
N ALA A 54 -9.86 -33.31 10.22
CA ALA A 54 -10.14 -33.46 8.80
C ALA A 54 -11.64 -33.39 8.49
N GLU A 55 -11.99 -32.77 7.37
CA GLU A 55 -13.34 -32.82 6.83
C GLU A 55 -13.73 -34.28 6.53
N ILE A 56 -14.96 -34.65 6.85
CA ILE A 56 -15.48 -36.02 6.65
C ILE A 56 -16.62 -35.97 5.63
N LYS A 57 -16.51 -36.72 4.53
CA LYS A 57 -17.58 -36.93 3.54
C LYS A 57 -17.84 -38.42 3.42
N ASP A 58 -19.10 -38.82 3.62
CA ASP A 58 -19.53 -40.22 3.55
C ASP A 58 -18.68 -41.19 4.39
N GLY A 59 -18.26 -40.74 5.58
CA GLY A 59 -17.42 -41.53 6.49
C GLY A 59 -15.94 -41.61 6.08
N ILE A 60 -15.50 -40.81 5.11
CA ILE A 60 -14.12 -40.78 4.62
C ILE A 60 -13.52 -39.40 4.91
N ALA A 61 -12.34 -39.40 5.55
CA ALA A 61 -11.56 -38.18 5.75
C ALA A 61 -11.04 -37.66 4.41
N GLN A 62 -11.25 -36.38 4.17
CA GLN A 62 -10.75 -35.71 2.98
C GLN A 62 -9.27 -35.36 3.14
N ASP A 63 -8.57 -35.30 2.01
CA ASP A 63 -7.20 -34.81 1.97
C ASP A 63 -7.16 -33.33 2.29
N PHE A 64 -6.07 -32.90 2.93
CA PHE A 64 -5.86 -31.49 3.20
C PHE A 64 -5.41 -30.77 1.94
N GLU A 65 -6.09 -29.68 1.59
CA GLU A 65 -5.66 -28.78 0.52
C GLU A 65 -4.87 -27.61 1.12
N SER A 66 -3.63 -27.43 0.67
CA SER A 66 -2.79 -26.33 1.12
C SER A 66 -3.45 -24.99 0.81
N ARG A 67 -3.51 -24.10 1.78
CA ARG A 67 -4.11 -22.77 1.63
C ARG A 67 -3.21 -21.70 2.23
N LYS A 68 -3.27 -20.52 1.61
CA LYS A 68 -2.53 -19.34 2.07
C LYS A 68 -3.30 -18.66 3.18
N VAL A 69 -2.55 -18.15 4.15
CA VAL A 69 -3.04 -17.22 5.16
C VAL A 69 -2.06 -16.07 5.27
N TYR A 70 -2.58 -14.92 5.69
CA TYR A 70 -1.86 -13.66 5.69
C TYR A 70 -1.93 -13.04 7.07
N ASN A 71 -0.80 -12.53 7.54
CA ASN A 71 -0.77 -11.73 8.75
C ASN A 71 -1.55 -10.41 8.53
N LYS A 72 -2.52 -10.13 9.40
CA LYS A 72 -3.42 -8.96 9.32
C LYS A 72 -2.70 -7.59 9.39
N VAL A 73 -1.43 -7.58 9.81
CA VAL A 73 -0.61 -6.37 9.94
C VAL A 73 0.53 -6.34 8.91
N SER A 74 1.43 -7.34 8.97
CA SER A 74 2.63 -7.39 8.12
C SER A 74 2.31 -7.76 6.67
N LYS A 75 1.14 -8.36 6.41
CA LYS A 75 0.72 -8.92 5.10
C LYS A 75 1.57 -10.11 4.66
N GLU A 76 2.46 -10.60 5.52
CA GLU A 76 3.29 -11.77 5.23
C GLU A 76 2.40 -13.00 5.03
N GLU A 77 2.72 -13.74 3.97
CA GLU A 77 2.06 -14.97 3.60
C GLU A 77 2.72 -16.15 4.31
N ARG A 78 1.92 -17.09 4.80
CA ARG A 78 2.35 -18.46 5.06
C ARG A 78 1.35 -19.46 4.49
N ILE A 79 1.79 -20.70 4.34
CA ILE A 79 1.00 -21.79 3.79
C ILE A 79 0.65 -22.73 4.94
N LEU A 80 -0.64 -23.01 5.12
CA LEU A 80 -1.11 -24.11 5.95
C LEU A 80 -0.82 -25.41 5.18
N GLN A 81 -0.19 -26.40 5.82
CA GLN A 81 0.20 -27.66 5.17
C GLN A 81 -0.52 -28.89 5.72
N SER A 82 -1.18 -28.78 6.86
CA SER A 82 -2.01 -29.84 7.42
C SER A 82 -3.23 -29.31 8.16
N TRP A 83 -4.10 -30.23 8.60
CA TRP A 83 -5.28 -29.91 9.40
C TRP A 83 -4.92 -29.31 10.78
N GLU A 84 -3.74 -29.64 11.31
CA GLU A 84 -3.19 -29.10 12.56
C GLU A 84 -2.71 -27.66 12.40
N ASP A 85 -2.32 -27.26 11.18
CA ASP A 85 -1.94 -25.89 10.86
C ASP A 85 -3.20 -25.02 10.76
N GLN A 86 -3.66 -24.53 11.91
CA GLN A 86 -4.83 -23.66 11.97
C GLN A 86 -4.45 -22.19 11.80
N ILE A 87 -5.43 -21.41 11.35
CA ILE A 87 -5.34 -19.96 11.32
C ILE A 87 -5.42 -19.41 12.74
N ASN A 88 -4.59 -18.44 13.08
CA ASN A 88 -4.78 -17.65 14.29
C ASN A 88 -5.75 -16.50 13.99
N PRO A 89 -7.04 -16.56 14.41
CA PRO A 89 -8.03 -15.55 14.05
C PRO A 89 -7.72 -14.16 14.62
N GLU A 90 -6.86 -14.04 15.64
CA GLU A 90 -6.47 -12.73 16.19
C GLU A 90 -5.46 -12.01 15.30
N THR A 91 -4.64 -12.75 14.54
CA THR A 91 -3.49 -12.18 13.82
C THR A 91 -3.47 -12.52 12.33
N GLU A 92 -4.31 -13.43 11.87
CA GLU A 92 -4.27 -13.98 10.51
C GLU A 92 -5.65 -14.03 9.86
N THR A 93 -5.65 -13.90 8.53
CA THR A 93 -6.83 -14.02 7.67
C THR A 93 -6.51 -14.92 6.46
N ASP A 94 -7.50 -15.60 5.92
CA ASP A 94 -7.42 -16.28 4.63
C ASP A 94 -7.74 -15.35 3.45
N LEU A 95 -8.15 -14.11 3.72
CA LEU A 95 -8.35 -13.08 2.71
C LEU A 95 -7.01 -12.52 2.22
N GLU A 96 -6.79 -12.63 0.91
CA GLU A 96 -5.58 -12.14 0.27
C GLU A 96 -5.51 -10.59 0.29
N PRO A 97 -4.35 -10.00 0.66
CA PRO A 97 -4.11 -8.57 0.54
C PRO A 97 -4.37 -8.04 -0.87
N LEU A 98 -4.84 -6.80 -0.96
CA LEU A 98 -5.13 -6.15 -2.24
C LEU A 98 -3.85 -5.96 -3.06
N LYS A 99 -3.94 -6.20 -4.37
CA LYS A 99 -2.83 -6.14 -5.32
C LYS A 99 -3.16 -5.24 -6.51
N ASN A 100 -2.12 -4.64 -7.08
CA ASN A 100 -2.14 -4.02 -8.41
C ASN A 100 -2.25 -5.09 -9.50
N GLU A 101 -2.51 -4.65 -10.74
CA GLU A 101 -2.55 -5.52 -11.92
C GLU A 101 -1.22 -6.28 -12.16
N ASP A 102 -0.09 -5.73 -11.71
CA ASP A 102 1.23 -6.35 -11.80
C ASP A 102 1.52 -7.36 -10.66
N GLY A 103 0.56 -7.58 -9.76
CA GLY A 103 0.66 -8.48 -8.61
C GLY A 103 1.36 -7.89 -7.39
N SER A 104 1.86 -6.65 -7.45
CA SER A 104 2.42 -5.96 -6.29
C SER A 104 1.34 -5.54 -5.30
N LEU A 105 1.66 -5.49 -4.00
CA LEU A 105 0.70 -5.10 -2.97
C LEU A 105 0.29 -3.62 -3.10
N LEU A 106 -1.00 -3.33 -2.97
CA LEU A 106 -1.46 -1.96 -2.85
C LEU A 106 -0.90 -1.32 -1.56
N PRO A 107 -0.35 -0.09 -1.65
CA PRO A 107 0.14 0.61 -0.46
C PRO A 107 -1.02 1.05 0.43
N PHE A 108 -0.71 1.37 1.69
CA PHE A 108 -1.64 1.93 2.67
C PHE A 108 -2.84 1.03 3.01
N GLN A 109 -2.80 -0.27 2.70
CA GLN A 109 -3.88 -1.17 3.08
C GLN A 109 -3.78 -1.64 4.54
N ILE A 110 -4.95 -1.75 5.18
CA ILE A 110 -5.17 -2.28 6.54
C ILE A 110 -6.25 -3.36 6.50
N TYR A 111 -6.24 -4.26 7.48
CA TYR A 111 -7.27 -5.29 7.61
C TYR A 111 -8.37 -4.83 8.60
N THR A 112 -9.63 -5.05 8.25
CA THR A 112 -10.79 -4.91 9.13
C THR A 112 -11.56 -6.23 9.19
N GLU A 113 -12.17 -6.53 10.34
CA GLU A 113 -12.96 -7.75 10.47
C GLU A 113 -14.25 -7.73 9.64
N THR A 114 -14.73 -6.55 9.24
CA THR A 114 -15.97 -6.38 8.46
C THR A 114 -15.76 -6.49 6.96
N ASP A 115 -14.70 -5.86 6.45
CA ASP A 115 -14.50 -5.64 5.01
C ASP A 115 -13.22 -6.30 4.50
N GLY A 116 -12.44 -6.94 5.37
CA GLY A 116 -11.14 -7.51 5.04
C GLY A 116 -10.11 -6.43 4.76
N TRP A 117 -9.34 -6.59 3.68
CA TRP A 117 -8.32 -5.59 3.31
C TRP A 117 -8.97 -4.37 2.64
N ILE A 118 -8.74 -3.20 3.22
CA ILE A 118 -9.17 -1.91 2.69
C ILE A 118 -7.99 -0.93 2.64
N ILE A 119 -8.10 0.09 1.80
CA ILE A 119 -7.11 1.18 1.77
C ILE A 119 -7.41 2.18 2.89
N ASP A 120 -6.41 2.46 3.72
CA ASP A 120 -6.44 3.52 4.71
C ASP A 120 -6.43 4.88 4.00
N LEU A 121 -7.61 5.49 3.92
CA LEU A 121 -7.83 6.77 3.28
C LEU A 121 -6.96 7.88 3.89
N ILE A 122 -6.74 7.86 5.21
CA ILE A 122 -5.97 8.89 5.92
C ILE A 122 -4.52 8.80 5.49
N GLN A 123 -3.92 7.60 5.56
CA GLN A 123 -2.53 7.40 5.14
C GLN A 123 -2.32 7.73 3.66
N LYS A 124 -3.27 7.36 2.80
CA LYS A 124 -3.18 7.67 1.37
C LYS A 124 -3.25 9.18 1.10
N LYS A 125 -4.15 9.91 1.77
CA LYS A 125 -4.21 11.39 1.70
C LYS A 125 -2.92 12.04 2.14
N ASP A 126 -2.39 11.64 3.29
CA ASP A 126 -1.15 12.19 3.84
C ASP A 126 0.03 11.96 2.88
N SER A 127 0.09 10.79 2.24
CA SER A 127 1.11 10.50 1.23
C SER A 127 0.97 11.40 0.00
N LEU A 128 -0.25 11.67 -0.47
CA LEU A 128 -0.48 12.53 -1.63
C LEU A 128 -0.19 13.99 -1.32
N ILE A 129 -0.51 14.48 -0.12
CA ILE A 129 -0.19 15.84 0.32
C ILE A 129 1.33 16.06 0.32
N LYS A 130 2.09 15.12 0.91
CA LYS A 130 3.56 15.17 0.89
C LYS A 130 4.12 15.17 -0.54
N LEU A 131 3.47 14.47 -1.47
CA LEU A 131 3.85 14.45 -2.87
C LEU A 131 3.53 15.79 -3.56
N VAL A 132 2.41 16.44 -3.25
CA VAL A 132 2.09 17.80 -3.71
C VAL A 132 3.14 18.79 -3.23
N ASP A 133 3.52 18.75 -1.96
CA ASP A 133 4.58 19.59 -1.39
C ASP A 133 5.90 19.40 -2.15
N SER A 134 6.30 18.14 -2.37
CA SER A 134 7.52 17.80 -3.08
C SER A 134 7.52 18.28 -4.54
N ILE A 135 6.39 18.15 -5.25
CA ILE A 135 6.24 18.67 -6.61
C ILE A 135 6.34 20.20 -6.62
N CYS A 136 5.67 20.87 -5.69
CA CYS A 136 5.70 22.32 -5.56
C CYS A 136 7.14 22.82 -5.33
N GLU A 137 7.85 22.23 -4.38
CA GLU A 137 9.24 22.55 -4.10
C GLU A 137 10.12 22.34 -5.33
N SER A 138 9.99 21.18 -5.99
CA SER A 138 10.72 20.86 -7.22
C SER A 138 10.48 21.91 -8.32
N LYS A 139 9.23 22.34 -8.51
CA LYS A 139 8.86 23.35 -9.50
C LYS A 139 9.38 24.75 -9.15
N ILE A 140 9.45 25.10 -7.86
CA ILE A 140 10.03 26.37 -7.41
C ILE A 140 11.54 26.38 -7.74
N ILE A 141 12.27 25.32 -7.37
CA ILE A 141 13.73 25.28 -7.59
C ILE A 141 14.12 25.08 -9.07
N ALA A 142 13.19 24.57 -9.89
CA ALA A 142 13.38 24.39 -11.33
C ALA A 142 13.55 25.71 -12.09
N GLY A 143 13.41 26.88 -11.45
CA GLY A 143 13.65 28.18 -12.07
C GLY A 143 12.41 28.80 -12.69
N PHE A 144 12.60 29.96 -13.32
CA PHE A 144 11.52 30.71 -13.95
C PHE A 144 12.02 31.53 -15.14
N VAL A 145 11.09 31.95 -16.00
CA VAL A 145 11.38 32.82 -17.14
C VAL A 145 10.99 34.26 -16.80
N SER A 146 11.83 35.22 -17.14
CA SER A 146 11.54 36.66 -17.07
C SER A 146 11.90 37.34 -18.39
N ASN A 147 11.13 38.38 -18.73
CA ASN A 147 11.34 39.22 -19.91
C ASN A 147 12.04 40.54 -19.56
N ALA A 148 12.73 40.62 -18.43
CA ALA A 148 13.37 41.87 -17.96
C ALA A 148 14.43 42.44 -18.93
N LEU A 149 15.02 41.60 -19.79
CA LEU A 149 15.96 42.03 -20.83
C LEU A 149 15.28 42.19 -22.20
N ASP A 150 13.98 42.48 -22.22
CA ASP A 150 13.10 42.60 -23.40
C ASP A 150 12.89 41.30 -24.19
N THR A 151 13.67 40.25 -23.92
CA THR A 151 13.48 38.90 -24.44
C THR A 151 13.43 37.87 -23.30
N PRO A 152 12.78 36.71 -23.51
CA PRO A 152 12.71 35.65 -22.50
C PRO A 152 14.10 35.16 -22.11
N HIS A 153 14.37 35.18 -20.80
CA HIS A 153 15.53 34.57 -20.20
C HIS A 153 15.12 33.70 -19.03
N PHE A 154 15.74 32.54 -18.92
CA PHE A 154 15.54 31.63 -17.82
C PHE A 154 16.54 31.91 -16.69
N TYR A 155 16.04 31.93 -15.46
CA TYR A 155 16.78 32.15 -14.23
C TYR A 155 16.61 30.90 -13.36
N ASN A 156 17.73 30.41 -12.82
CA ASN A 156 17.66 29.40 -11.79
C ASN A 156 16.98 29.96 -10.53
N SER A 157 16.46 29.08 -9.67
CA SER A 157 15.77 29.50 -8.45
C SER A 157 15.99 28.52 -7.30
N ASP A 158 17.17 27.90 -7.20
CA ASP A 158 17.53 27.25 -5.94
C ASP A 158 17.62 28.29 -4.79
N ARG A 159 17.87 27.81 -3.57
CA ARG A 159 17.88 28.67 -2.39
C ARG A 159 18.94 29.79 -2.48
N ASP A 160 20.12 29.47 -3.00
CA ASP A 160 21.22 30.43 -3.11
C ASP A 160 20.94 31.42 -4.23
N ASP A 161 20.40 30.96 -5.36
CA ASP A 161 19.97 31.81 -6.47
C ASP A 161 18.89 32.81 -6.04
N GLN A 162 17.89 32.36 -5.26
CA GLN A 162 16.86 33.24 -4.68
C GLN A 162 17.47 34.30 -3.75
N LEU A 163 18.37 33.90 -2.85
CA LEU A 163 19.03 34.82 -1.92
C LEU A 163 19.94 35.82 -2.65
N ASN A 164 20.69 35.35 -3.64
CA ASN A 164 21.55 36.17 -4.49
C ASN A 164 20.73 37.21 -5.26
N LEU A 165 19.58 36.82 -5.82
CA LEU A 165 18.70 37.74 -6.53
C LEU A 165 18.17 38.85 -5.61
N VAL A 166 17.76 38.52 -4.38
CA VAL A 166 17.38 39.51 -3.36
C VAL A 166 18.54 40.46 -3.02
N GLY A 167 19.76 39.91 -2.91
CA GLY A 167 20.98 40.70 -2.70
C GLY A 167 21.27 41.67 -3.85
N LEU A 168 21.19 41.19 -5.10
CA LEU A 168 21.40 42.00 -6.30
C LEU A 168 20.39 43.15 -6.42
N VAL A 169 19.12 42.89 -6.12
CA VAL A 169 18.07 43.92 -6.11
C VAL A 169 18.32 44.98 -5.05
N SER A 170 18.79 44.58 -3.86
CA SER A 170 19.06 45.48 -2.74
C SER A 170 20.14 46.52 -3.04
N LEU A 171 21.06 46.25 -3.98
CA LEU A 171 22.08 47.21 -4.40
C LEU A 171 21.51 48.43 -5.12
N ASN A 172 20.29 48.32 -5.67
CA ASN A 172 19.61 49.40 -6.42
C ASN A 172 20.48 50.06 -7.49
N ALA A 173 21.33 49.27 -8.14
CA ALA A 173 22.28 49.69 -9.17
C ALA A 173 22.20 48.74 -10.38
N SER A 174 22.93 49.07 -11.45
CA SER A 174 23.11 48.10 -12.53
C SER A 174 24.02 46.96 -12.07
N VAL A 175 23.61 45.73 -12.36
CA VAL A 175 24.27 44.52 -11.86
C VAL A 175 24.39 43.48 -12.96
N SER A 176 25.45 42.67 -12.90
CA SER A 176 25.57 41.51 -13.76
C SER A 176 24.91 40.30 -13.10
N CYS A 177 23.93 39.70 -13.76
CA CYS A 177 23.18 38.54 -13.26
C CYS A 177 23.26 37.39 -14.27
N LYS A 178 23.40 36.15 -13.78
CA LYS A 178 23.51 34.96 -14.61
C LYS A 178 22.13 34.51 -15.08
N CYS A 179 21.93 34.39 -16.38
CA CYS A 179 20.69 33.89 -16.97
C CYS A 179 20.95 33.09 -18.25
N THR A 180 19.96 32.33 -18.69
CA THR A 180 20.01 31.51 -19.91
C THR A 180 19.10 32.13 -20.96
N ASN A 181 19.62 32.42 -22.16
CA ASN A 181 18.80 32.97 -23.25
C ASN A 181 18.03 31.87 -24.02
N GLU A 182 17.24 32.27 -25.00
CA GLU A 182 16.47 31.38 -25.89
C GLU A 182 17.31 30.31 -26.62
N ASN A 183 18.60 30.58 -26.86
CA ASN A 183 19.53 29.64 -27.48
C ASN A 183 20.15 28.66 -26.47
N GLY A 184 19.71 28.68 -25.21
CA GLY A 184 20.26 27.83 -24.14
C GLY A 184 21.63 28.31 -23.61
N ILE A 185 22.08 29.51 -23.98
CA ILE A 185 23.39 30.03 -23.59
C ILE A 185 23.28 30.73 -22.22
N LYS A 186 23.90 30.11 -21.22
CA LYS A 186 23.99 30.63 -19.85
C LYS A 186 25.19 31.56 -19.69
N ASP A 187 24.94 32.83 -19.40
CA ASP A 187 25.97 33.85 -19.27
C ASP A 187 25.55 34.97 -18.30
N TYR A 188 26.52 35.76 -17.85
CA TYR A 188 26.32 36.95 -17.04
C TYR A 188 25.92 38.13 -17.93
N ARG A 189 24.73 38.68 -17.70
CA ARG A 189 24.20 39.83 -18.46
C ARG A 189 23.93 41.00 -17.55
N ASN A 190 24.24 42.21 -18.03
CA ASN A 190 23.99 43.43 -17.28
C ASN A 190 22.49 43.74 -17.25
N HIS A 191 21.96 43.96 -16.05
CA HIS A 191 20.59 44.40 -15.80
C HIS A 191 20.65 45.79 -15.17
N THR A 192 19.80 46.71 -15.62
CA THR A 192 19.56 47.95 -14.87
C THR A 192 18.86 47.65 -13.54
N ALA A 193 18.86 48.63 -12.63
CA ALA A 193 18.18 48.49 -11.33
C ALA A 193 16.69 48.14 -11.47
N ASN A 194 16.00 48.62 -12.52
CA ASN A 194 14.60 48.29 -12.77
C ASN A 194 14.44 46.88 -13.36
N GLN A 195 15.34 46.46 -14.24
CA GLN A 195 15.29 45.12 -14.85
C GLN A 195 15.53 44.04 -13.80
N ILE A 196 16.51 44.18 -12.91
CA ILE A 196 16.74 43.16 -11.87
C ILE A 196 15.58 43.10 -10.86
N LYS A 197 14.93 44.23 -10.55
CA LYS A 197 13.68 44.26 -9.77
C LYS A 197 12.55 43.51 -10.46
N GLN A 198 12.44 43.64 -11.78
CA GLN A 198 11.47 42.88 -12.57
C GLN A 198 11.75 41.37 -12.49
N VAL A 199 13.01 40.94 -12.61
CA VAL A 199 13.37 39.51 -12.45
C VAL A 199 12.92 38.98 -11.08
N LEU A 200 13.18 39.72 -10.00
CA LEU A 200 12.70 39.32 -8.67
C LEU A 200 11.17 39.29 -8.58
N SER A 201 10.49 40.27 -9.17
CA SER A 201 9.02 40.31 -9.21
C SER A 201 8.43 39.12 -9.95
N ASP A 202 8.95 38.79 -11.14
CA ASP A 202 8.49 37.66 -11.95
C ASP A 202 8.71 36.33 -11.22
N GLY A 203 9.87 36.15 -10.57
CA GLY A 203 10.15 34.99 -9.73
C GLY A 203 9.22 34.87 -8.53
N ALA A 204 8.92 35.98 -7.86
CA ALA A 204 7.98 36.03 -6.73
C ALA A 204 6.54 35.70 -7.16
N ILE A 205 6.09 36.22 -8.30
CA ILE A 205 4.79 35.89 -8.90
C ILE A 205 4.72 34.39 -9.20
N ARG A 206 5.74 33.85 -9.88
CA ARG A 206 5.79 32.43 -10.21
C ARG A 206 5.73 31.55 -8.96
N LYS A 207 6.56 31.84 -7.96
CA LYS A 207 6.57 31.11 -6.69
C LYS A 207 5.21 31.17 -5.99
N THR A 208 4.56 32.33 -5.98
CA THR A 208 3.24 32.51 -5.37
C THR A 208 2.18 31.66 -6.07
N LEU A 209 2.18 31.62 -7.41
CA LEU A 209 1.24 30.79 -8.17
C LEU A 209 1.41 29.29 -7.86
N LEU A 210 2.66 28.82 -7.76
CA LEU A 210 2.95 27.43 -7.39
C LEU A 210 2.46 27.09 -5.98
N LEU A 211 2.71 27.97 -5.00
CA LEU A 211 2.26 27.80 -3.62
C LEU A 211 0.72 27.82 -3.51
N GLN A 212 0.06 28.73 -4.22
CA GLN A 212 -1.41 28.77 -4.28
C GLN A 212 -2.00 27.50 -4.88
N LYS A 213 -1.37 26.97 -5.93
CA LYS A 213 -1.77 25.69 -6.53
C LYS A 213 -1.61 24.54 -5.54
N ALA A 214 -0.47 24.42 -4.88
CA ALA A 214 -0.23 23.39 -3.87
C ALA A 214 -1.31 23.43 -2.77
N ALA A 215 -1.54 24.61 -2.19
CA ALA A 215 -2.57 24.80 -1.17
C ALA A 215 -3.98 24.42 -1.68
N SER A 216 -4.32 24.75 -2.94
CA SER A 216 -5.61 24.36 -3.52
C SER A 216 -5.77 22.84 -3.68
N LEU A 217 -4.69 22.14 -4.03
CA LEU A 217 -4.67 20.68 -4.14
C LEU A 217 -4.76 20.03 -2.77
N GLU A 218 -4.05 20.54 -1.76
CA GLU A 218 -4.13 20.05 -0.39
C GLU A 218 -5.55 20.16 0.17
N VAL A 219 -6.21 21.31 -0.03
CA VAL A 219 -7.61 21.51 0.37
C VAL A 219 -8.53 20.52 -0.34
N LEU A 220 -8.34 20.31 -1.65
CA LEU A 220 -9.10 19.32 -2.41
C LEU A 220 -8.91 17.91 -1.83
N LEU A 221 -7.66 17.46 -1.66
CA LEU A 221 -7.33 16.13 -1.15
C LEU A 221 -7.91 15.89 0.25
N GLN A 222 -7.87 16.89 1.13
CA GLN A 222 -8.45 16.81 2.47
C GLN A 222 -9.97 16.62 2.44
N SER A 223 -10.65 17.27 1.48
CA SER A 223 -12.12 17.23 1.36
C SER A 223 -12.70 15.91 0.82
N ILE A 224 -11.89 15.06 0.20
CA ILE A 224 -12.35 13.81 -0.43
C ILE A 224 -12.66 12.74 0.62
N GLU A 225 -13.77 12.01 0.52
CA GLU A 225 -14.18 11.03 1.54
C GLU A 225 -13.99 9.58 1.10
N THR A 226 -13.60 9.35 -0.15
CA THR A 226 -13.46 8.00 -0.72
C THR A 226 -12.14 7.80 -1.46
N VAL A 227 -11.67 6.55 -1.48
CA VAL A 227 -10.43 6.17 -2.18
C VAL A 227 -10.59 6.33 -3.69
N ASP A 228 -11.76 5.98 -4.24
CA ASP A 228 -12.06 6.08 -5.66
C ASP A 228 -12.06 7.53 -6.19
N GLU A 229 -12.52 8.48 -5.39
CA GLU A 229 -12.42 9.91 -5.73
C GLU A 229 -10.98 10.39 -5.64
N LEU A 230 -10.23 9.91 -4.64
CA LEU A 230 -8.84 10.28 -4.43
C LEU A 230 -7.96 9.83 -5.61
N ASP A 231 -8.21 8.64 -6.18
CA ASP A 231 -7.49 8.10 -7.33
C ASP A 231 -7.74 8.86 -8.65
N LYS A 232 -8.78 9.69 -8.69
CA LYS A 232 -9.08 10.53 -9.86
C LYS A 232 -8.35 11.88 -9.84
N VAL A 233 -7.70 12.25 -8.72
CA VAL A 233 -7.02 13.54 -8.59
C VAL A 233 -5.66 13.52 -9.30
N ASN A 234 -5.53 14.31 -10.36
CA ASN A 234 -4.25 14.49 -11.05
C ASN A 234 -3.42 15.61 -10.40
N ILE A 235 -2.61 15.24 -9.41
CA ILE A 235 -1.70 16.16 -8.72
C ILE A 235 -0.46 16.55 -9.55
N ALA A 236 -0.17 15.87 -10.66
CA ALA A 236 1.04 16.09 -11.47
C ALA A 236 0.87 17.15 -12.57
N SER A 237 -0.36 17.63 -12.80
CA SER A 237 -0.70 18.49 -13.93
C SER A 237 -0.84 19.97 -13.58
N GLY A 238 -0.64 20.84 -14.58
CA GLY A 238 -0.94 22.28 -14.49
C GLY A 238 0.01 23.06 -13.58
N TRP A 239 1.27 22.64 -13.51
CA TRP A 239 2.33 23.30 -12.73
C TRP A 239 3.20 24.25 -13.56
N ASP A 240 2.97 24.34 -14.87
CA ASP A 240 3.79 25.13 -15.79
C ASP A 240 3.34 26.60 -15.88
#